data_AF-A0A8S2H0H5-F1
#
_entry.id   AF-A0A8S2H0H5-F1
#
_cell.length_a   1.000
_cell.length_b   1.000
_cell.length_c   1.000
_cell.angle_alpha   90.00
_cell.angle_beta   90.00
_cell.angle_gamma   90.00
#
_symmetry.space_group_name_H-M   'P 1'
#
loop_
_entity.id
_entity.type
_entity.pdbx_description
1 polymer ?
#
loop_
_entity_poly.entity_id
_entity_poly.type
_entity_poly.pdbx_seq_one_letter_code
_entity_poly.pdbx_strand_id
1 'polypeptide(L)'
;MFFLYSALTLLSLLQRHSALRQSQLALKCDFETACTDFVIDNNWGSTDGFHPHPLAYDHTYLNATGHYLFYEPTLQPGEFSRITTKSYVESPTDKLMCLSLWYYKVRIAMSVYLVLDRGDQNDIEQQVMVIQNTTRNWTQVTVPFTP
;
A
#
# COMPACT_ATOMS: atom_id res chain seq x y z
N MET A 1 13.81 -21.67 10.72
CA MET A 1 13.97 -20.59 9.74
C MET A 1 12.80 -19.64 9.97
N PHE A 2 13.03 -18.50 10.62
CA PHE A 2 11.97 -17.54 10.96
C PHE A 2 11.93 -16.49 9.85
N PHE A 3 10.93 -16.55 8.99
CA PHE A 3 10.79 -15.57 7.93
C PHE A 3 10.16 -14.26 8.46
N LEU A 4 10.71 -13.12 8.05
CA LEU A 4 10.39 -11.77 8.51
C LEU A 4 9.36 -11.10 7.57
N TYR A 5 8.19 -11.70 7.42
CA TYR A 5 7.21 -11.20 6.47
C TYR A 5 6.49 -9.94 6.96
N SER A 6 6.35 -8.96 6.07
CA SER A 6 5.38 -7.87 6.18
C SER A 6 4.43 -7.96 4.99
N ALA A 7 3.14 -7.73 5.22
CA ALA A 7 2.12 -7.88 4.19
C ALA A 7 1.20 -6.65 4.08
N LEU A 8 0.69 -6.37 2.88
CA LEU A 8 -0.22 -5.29 2.53
C LEU A 8 -1.44 -5.82 1.77
N THR A 9 -2.64 -5.54 2.25
CA THR A 9 -3.90 -6.11 1.72
C THR A 9 -4.84 -5.10 1.11
N LEU A 10 -4.67 -3.83 1.43
CA LEU A 10 -5.50 -2.79 0.85
C LEU A 10 -4.69 -1.51 0.79
N LEU A 11 -4.76 -0.87 -0.36
CA LEU A 11 -4.24 0.46 -0.61
C LEU A 11 -5.38 1.32 -1.15
N SER A 12 -5.62 2.46 -0.52
CA SER A 12 -6.61 3.42 -1.00
C SER A 12 -6.07 4.85 -0.90
N LEU A 13 -6.30 5.62 -1.96
CA LEU A 13 -6.05 7.05 -2.02
C LEU A 13 -7.40 7.77 -2.11
N LEU A 14 -7.74 8.56 -1.09
CA LEU A 14 -9.04 9.23 -1.01
C LEU A 14 -8.87 10.72 -0.75
N GLN A 15 -9.53 11.55 -1.55
CA GLN A 15 -9.58 12.99 -1.33
C GLN A 15 -10.67 13.35 -0.31
N ARG A 16 -10.34 14.15 0.71
CA ARG A 16 -11.31 14.57 1.74
C ARG A 16 -12.13 15.76 1.23
N HIS A 17 -13.45 15.60 1.11
CA HIS A 17 -14.36 16.67 0.67
C HIS A 17 -15.38 17.02 1.75
N SER A 18 -15.66 18.32 1.92
CA SER A 18 -16.87 18.83 2.54
C SER A 18 -17.97 18.92 1.48
N ALA A 19 -18.95 18.00 1.56
CA ALA A 19 -20.19 17.92 0.80
C ALA A 19 -20.13 17.74 -0.74
N LEU A 20 -20.75 16.64 -1.18
CA LEU A 20 -21.37 16.37 -2.50
C LEU A 20 -20.86 17.17 -3.72
N ARG A 21 -19.76 16.72 -4.35
CA ARG A 21 -19.59 16.83 -5.81
C ARG A 21 -18.64 15.76 -6.33
N GLN A 22 -19.13 15.03 -7.33
CA GLN A 22 -18.59 13.78 -7.84
C GLN A 22 -17.55 14.03 -8.95
N SER A 23 -16.30 13.73 -8.64
CA SER A 23 -15.24 13.26 -9.55
C SER A 23 -14.06 12.84 -8.66
N GLN A 24 -14.21 11.71 -7.99
CA GLN A 24 -13.27 11.25 -6.97
C GLN A 24 -12.11 10.55 -7.67
N LEU A 25 -10.88 11.08 -7.55
CA LEU A 25 -9.67 10.28 -7.82
C LEU A 25 -9.53 9.28 -6.65
N ALA A 26 -10.43 8.29 -6.60
CA ALA A 26 -10.41 7.21 -5.62
C ALA A 26 -9.66 6.03 -6.22
N LEU A 27 -8.34 6.02 -6.04
CA LEU A 27 -7.55 4.84 -6.37
C LEU A 27 -7.73 3.82 -5.25
N LYS A 28 -8.17 2.61 -5.57
CA LYS A 28 -8.35 1.53 -4.60
C LYS A 28 -7.84 0.22 -5.19
N CYS A 29 -7.07 -0.50 -4.40
CA CYS A 29 -6.57 -1.83 -4.74
C CYS A 29 -6.58 -2.69 -3.48
N ASP A 30 -7.34 -3.78 -3.51
CA ASP A 30 -7.36 -4.83 -2.47
C ASP A 30 -6.65 -6.12 -2.91
N PHE A 31 -5.97 -6.10 -4.07
CA PHE A 31 -5.18 -7.20 -4.63
C PHE A 31 -5.97 -8.48 -4.99
N GLU A 32 -7.28 -8.52 -4.78
CA GLU A 32 -8.14 -9.64 -5.18
C GLU A 32 -8.34 -9.72 -6.70
N THR A 33 -8.03 -8.63 -7.40
CA THR A 33 -8.02 -8.53 -8.85
C THR A 33 -6.83 -7.69 -9.30
N ALA A 34 -6.59 -7.63 -10.61
CA ALA A 34 -5.48 -6.86 -11.15
C ALA A 34 -5.59 -5.36 -10.80
N CYS A 35 -4.64 -4.86 -10.02
CA CYS A 35 -4.58 -3.46 -9.61
C CYS A 35 -3.96 -2.57 -10.70
N THR A 36 -4.75 -2.30 -11.74
CA THR A 36 -4.26 -1.61 -12.95
C THR A 36 -3.80 -0.18 -12.72
N ASP A 37 -4.25 0.46 -11.64
CA ASP A 37 -3.90 1.85 -11.32
C ASP A 37 -2.56 1.99 -10.60
N PHE A 38 -1.96 0.87 -10.18
CA PHE A 38 -0.70 0.83 -9.46
C PHE A 38 0.36 0.04 -10.23
N VAL A 39 1.61 0.45 -10.06
CA VAL A 39 2.82 -0.26 -10.46
C VAL A 39 3.52 -0.65 -9.17
N ILE A 40 3.60 -1.96 -8.93
CA ILE A 40 4.27 -2.54 -7.77
C ILE A 40 5.70 -2.85 -8.19
N ASP A 41 6.69 -2.42 -7.41
CA ASP A 41 8.08 -2.73 -7.73
C ASP A 41 8.42 -4.22 -7.50
N ASN A 42 9.56 -4.64 -8.01
CA ASN A 42 10.01 -6.04 -7.93
C ASN A 42 10.47 -6.46 -6.52
N ASN A 43 10.44 -5.55 -5.54
CA ASN A 43 10.78 -5.88 -4.16
C ASN A 43 9.57 -6.48 -3.43
N TRP A 44 8.36 -6.33 -3.98
CA TRP A 44 7.16 -7.00 -3.46
C TRP A 44 6.97 -8.36 -4.12
N GLY A 45 6.62 -9.36 -3.31
CA GLY A 45 5.93 -10.56 -3.76
C GLY A 45 4.40 -10.38 -3.70
N SER A 46 3.67 -11.16 -4.50
CA SER A 46 2.21 -11.26 -4.49
C SER A 46 1.80 -12.68 -4.13
N THR A 47 0.69 -12.84 -3.41
CA THR A 47 0.17 -14.17 -3.03
C THR A 47 -0.77 -14.81 -4.06
N ASP A 48 -0.80 -14.31 -5.29
CA ASP A 48 -1.55 -14.83 -6.44
C ASP A 48 -1.04 -16.20 -6.97
N GLY A 49 -0.11 -16.86 -6.27
CA GLY A 49 0.48 -18.13 -6.68
C GLY A 49 1.08 -18.97 -5.53
N PHE A 50 1.33 -20.25 -5.85
CA PHE A 50 1.75 -21.42 -5.06
C PHE A 50 3.02 -21.30 -4.17
N HIS A 51 3.36 -20.12 -3.64
CA HIS A 51 4.33 -20.01 -2.55
C HIS A 51 3.65 -20.30 -1.20
N PRO A 52 4.34 -20.88 -0.21
CA PRO A 52 3.80 -20.98 1.14
C PRO A 52 3.44 -19.59 1.65
N HIS A 53 2.13 -19.31 1.73
CA HIS A 53 1.62 -18.03 2.18
C HIS A 53 2.16 -17.70 3.58
N PRO A 54 2.80 -16.54 3.77
CA PRO A 54 3.30 -16.18 5.09
C PRO A 54 2.21 -15.90 6.13
N LEU A 55 0.97 -15.67 5.68
CA LEU A 55 -0.24 -15.49 6.49
C LEU A 55 -1.35 -16.39 5.97
N ALA A 56 -2.19 -16.87 6.88
CA ALA A 56 -3.31 -17.75 6.51
C ALA A 56 -4.51 -17.01 5.88
N TYR A 57 -4.54 -15.68 6.00
CA TYR A 57 -5.61 -14.85 5.47
C TYR A 57 -5.20 -13.40 5.26
N ASP A 58 -5.86 -12.76 4.31
CA ASP A 58 -5.79 -11.35 3.98
C ASP A 58 -6.84 -10.55 4.81
N HIS A 59 -6.84 -9.21 4.75
CA HIS A 59 -7.80 -8.38 5.48
C HIS A 59 -9.19 -8.33 4.82
N THR A 60 -9.25 -8.49 3.50
CA THR A 60 -10.44 -8.29 2.67
C THR A 60 -11.42 -9.43 2.83
N TYR A 61 -10.96 -10.68 2.69
CA TYR A 61 -11.78 -11.89 2.77
C TYR A 61 -11.63 -12.64 4.09
N LEU A 62 -10.58 -12.35 4.88
CA LEU A 62 -10.32 -13.01 6.17
C LEU A 62 -10.26 -14.55 6.04
N ASN A 63 -9.86 -15.05 4.87
CA ASN A 63 -9.70 -16.46 4.58
C ASN A 63 -8.49 -16.69 3.64
N ALA A 64 -8.19 -17.95 3.35
CA ALA A 64 -7.04 -18.33 2.53
C ALA A 64 -7.18 -18.02 1.03
N THR A 65 -8.32 -17.51 0.56
CA THR A 65 -8.52 -17.12 -0.85
C THR A 65 -8.19 -15.67 -1.11
N GLY A 66 -7.90 -14.89 -0.07
CA GLY A 66 -7.55 -13.48 -0.19
C GLY A 66 -6.09 -13.28 -0.62
N HIS A 67 -5.84 -12.12 -1.23
CA HIS A 67 -4.56 -11.77 -1.84
C HIS A 67 -3.94 -10.54 -1.18
N TYR A 68 -2.61 -10.53 -1.13
CA TYR A 68 -1.86 -9.43 -0.56
C TYR A 68 -0.45 -9.34 -1.13
N LEU A 69 0.13 -8.16 -1.09
CA LEU A 69 1.55 -7.98 -1.32
C LEU A 69 2.33 -8.35 -0.06
N PHE A 70 3.49 -8.96 -0.21
CA PHE A 70 4.41 -9.17 0.89
C PHE A 70 5.81 -8.71 0.54
N TYR A 71 6.54 -8.27 1.56
CA TYR A 71 7.93 -7.88 1.46
C TYR A 71 8.76 -8.82 2.33
N GLU A 72 9.80 -9.41 1.74
CA GLU A 72 10.87 -10.07 2.45
C GLU A 72 12.05 -9.09 2.59
N PRO A 73 12.33 -8.57 3.80
CA PRO A 73 13.44 -7.64 3.99
C PRO A 73 14.76 -8.27 3.58
N THR A 74 15.44 -7.65 2.63
CA THR A 74 16.85 -7.97 2.38
C THR A 74 17.70 -7.26 3.44
N LEU A 75 18.89 -7.80 3.71
CA LEU A 75 19.87 -7.14 4.58
C LEU A 75 20.65 -6.01 3.87
N GLN A 76 20.27 -5.65 2.63
CA GLN A 76 20.97 -4.62 1.87
C GLN A 76 20.53 -3.22 2.33
N PRO A 77 21.47 -2.39 2.81
CA PRO A 77 21.17 -1.00 3.15
C PRO A 77 20.69 -0.22 1.90
N GLY A 78 19.55 0.45 2.01
CA GLY A 78 19.00 1.31 0.96
C GLY A 78 18.00 0.65 0.00
N GLU A 79 17.64 -0.62 0.24
CA GLU A 79 16.54 -1.25 -0.48
C GLU A 79 15.19 -0.83 0.14
N PHE A 80 14.33 -0.22 -0.67
CA PHE A 80 13.01 0.26 -0.27
C PHE A 80 11.95 -0.24 -1.23
N SER A 81 10.80 -0.64 -0.69
CA SER A 81 9.66 -1.08 -1.50
C SER A 81 8.78 0.11 -1.86
N ARG A 82 8.50 0.27 -3.15
CA ARG A 82 7.69 1.33 -3.72
C ARG A 82 6.41 0.80 -4.35
N ILE A 83 5.36 1.60 -4.24
CA ILE A 83 4.11 1.42 -4.97
C ILE A 83 3.85 2.74 -5.68
N THR A 84 3.77 2.71 -7.01
CA THR A 84 3.62 3.92 -7.84
C THR A 84 2.24 3.94 -8.46
N THR A 85 1.53 5.06 -8.45
CA THR A 85 0.28 5.19 -9.23
C THR A 85 0.63 5.32 -10.71
N LYS A 86 -0.14 4.76 -11.64
CA LYS A 86 0.12 4.93 -13.09
C LYS A 86 -0.23 6.31 -13.64
N SER A 87 -1.18 6.98 -13.02
CA SER A 87 -1.58 8.32 -13.39
C SER A 87 -2.22 9.00 -12.20
N TYR A 88 -1.54 10.00 -11.65
CA TYR A 88 -2.09 10.89 -10.65
C TYR A 88 -2.38 12.24 -11.32
N VAL A 89 -3.68 12.54 -11.47
CA VAL A 89 -4.11 13.87 -11.88
C VAL A 89 -4.31 14.70 -10.63
N GLU A 90 -3.47 15.72 -10.47
CA GLU A 90 -3.54 16.65 -9.36
C GLU A 90 -4.93 17.31 -9.32
N SER A 91 -5.61 17.22 -8.17
CA SER A 91 -6.88 17.91 -8.02
C SER A 91 -6.62 19.43 -8.02
N PRO A 92 -7.44 20.24 -8.70
CA PRO A 92 -7.20 21.68 -8.86
C PRO A 92 -7.49 22.54 -7.61
N THR A 93 -7.11 22.10 -6.39
CA THR A 93 -7.26 22.88 -5.13
C THR A 93 -6.56 22.17 -3.97
N ASP A 94 -6.14 22.94 -2.95
CA ASP A 94 -5.58 22.59 -1.62
C ASP A 94 -6.40 21.55 -0.83
N LYS A 95 -6.70 20.41 -1.43
CA LYS A 95 -7.56 19.39 -0.84
C LYS A 95 -6.66 18.38 -0.17
N LEU A 96 -6.84 18.25 1.14
CA LEU A 96 -6.23 17.17 1.91
C LEU A 96 -6.58 15.82 1.27
N MET A 97 -5.56 15.07 0.91
CA MET A 97 -5.70 13.69 0.49
C MET A 97 -5.28 12.78 1.63
N CYS A 98 -5.90 11.61 1.69
CA CYS A 98 -5.61 10.58 2.67
C CYS A 98 -5.16 9.33 1.93
N LEU A 99 -3.94 8.90 2.24
CA LEU A 99 -3.47 7.57 1.90
C LEU A 99 -3.82 6.64 3.05
N SER A 100 -4.57 5.58 2.78
CA SER A 100 -4.82 4.53 3.76
C SER A 100 -4.29 3.20 3.25
N LEU A 101 -3.64 2.45 4.13
CA LEU A 101 -3.20 1.09 3.85
C LEU A 101 -3.48 0.16 5.02
N TRP A 102 -3.83 -1.08 4.70
CA TRP A 102 -3.89 -2.18 5.65
C TRP A 102 -2.60 -2.98 5.59
N TYR A 103 -1.97 -3.17 6.74
CA TYR A 103 -0.73 -3.92 6.85
C TYR A 103 -0.81 -4.97 7.95
N TYR A 104 -0.05 -6.04 7.77
CA TYR A 104 0.21 -7.03 8.79
C TYR A 104 1.72 -7.11 9.01
N LYS A 105 2.16 -6.89 10.25
CA LYS A 105 3.58 -6.73 10.54
C LYS A 105 3.99 -7.22 11.91
N VAL A 106 5.04 -8.03 11.94
CA VAL A 106 5.36 -8.82 13.13
C VAL A 106 6.56 -8.30 13.93
N ARG A 107 7.62 -7.76 13.28
CA ARG A 107 8.91 -7.58 14.00
C ARG A 107 9.75 -6.32 13.74
N ILE A 108 9.89 -5.83 12.51
CA ILE A 108 10.90 -4.79 12.20
C ILE A 108 10.25 -3.62 11.49
N ALA A 109 10.34 -2.40 12.00
CA ALA A 109 9.84 -1.20 11.32
C ALA A 109 10.37 -1.10 9.87
N MET A 110 9.53 -0.65 8.94
CA MET A 110 9.82 -0.57 7.52
C MET A 110 9.09 0.65 6.98
N SER A 111 9.59 1.19 5.90
CA SER A 111 8.91 2.25 5.17
C SER A 111 8.37 1.69 3.87
N VAL A 112 7.11 2.01 3.59
CA VAL A 112 6.51 1.84 2.27
C VAL A 112 6.46 3.21 1.64
N TYR A 113 6.91 3.32 0.39
CA TYR A 113 6.86 4.57 -0.35
C TYR A 113 5.71 4.49 -1.36
N LEU A 114 4.75 5.40 -1.23
CA LEU A 114 3.77 5.64 -2.28
C LEU A 114 4.30 6.76 -3.18
N VAL A 115 4.41 6.48 -4.47
CA VAL A 115 4.83 7.47 -5.48
C VAL A 115 3.60 7.83 -6.32
N LEU A 116 3.29 9.12 -6.41
CA LEU A 116 2.26 9.66 -7.28
C LEU A 116 2.92 10.13 -8.58
N ASP A 117 2.74 9.35 -9.65
CA ASP A 117 3.21 9.68 -11.00
C ASP A 117 2.37 10.82 -11.59
N ARG A 118 3.00 11.99 -11.77
CA ARG A 118 2.36 13.19 -12.37
C ARG A 118 2.62 13.32 -13.87
N GLY A 119 3.15 12.29 -14.52
CA GLY A 119 3.52 12.29 -15.93
C GLY A 119 4.67 13.26 -16.21
N ASP A 120 4.37 14.44 -16.75
CA ASP A 120 5.37 15.42 -17.19
C ASP A 120 5.95 16.28 -16.03
N GLN A 121 5.45 16.11 -14.81
CA GLN A 121 5.94 16.81 -13.62
C GLN A 121 6.74 15.90 -12.71
N ASN A 122 7.43 16.48 -11.73
CA ASN A 122 8.10 15.71 -10.70
C ASN A 122 7.10 14.87 -9.91
N ASP A 123 7.41 13.60 -9.71
CA ASP A 123 6.62 12.72 -8.86
C ASP A 123 6.55 13.22 -7.42
N ILE A 124 5.47 12.85 -6.73
CA ILE A 124 5.31 13.12 -5.30
C ILE A 124 5.51 11.80 -4.56
N GLU A 125 6.53 11.75 -3.71
CA GLU A 125 6.84 10.57 -2.91
C GLU A 125 6.38 10.77 -1.46
N GLN A 126 5.46 9.92 -1.01
CA GLN A 126 4.99 9.88 0.37
C GLN A 126 5.53 8.65 1.07
N GLN A 127 6.33 8.87 2.12
CA GLN A 127 6.79 7.80 3.00
C GLN A 127 5.70 7.45 4.02
N VAL A 128 5.38 6.16 4.13
CA VAL A 128 4.53 5.61 5.20
C VAL A 128 5.37 4.69 6.07
N MET A 129 5.63 5.13 7.30
CA MET A 129 6.33 4.32 8.28
C MET A 129 5.37 3.29 8.86
N VAL A 130 5.63 2.01 8.55
CA VAL A 130 4.88 0.89 9.09
C VAL A 130 5.62 0.37 10.31
N ILE A 131 5.08 0.66 11.49
CA ILE A 131 5.64 0.27 12.78
C ILE A 131 5.26 -1.17 13.14
N GLN A 132 6.04 -1.78 14.05
CA GLN A 132 5.74 -3.12 14.55
C GLN A 132 4.37 -3.18 15.23
N ASN A 133 3.61 -4.25 14.98
CA ASN A 133 2.38 -4.54 15.72
C ASN A 133 2.50 -5.90 16.44
N THR A 134 2.39 -5.87 17.76
CA THR A 134 2.46 -7.08 18.60
C THR A 134 1.20 -7.93 18.56
N THR A 135 0.06 -7.38 18.13
CA THR A 135 -1.25 -8.04 18.17
C THR A 135 -1.48 -9.05 17.05
N ARG A 136 -0.50 -9.24 16.13
CA ARG A 136 -0.60 -10.21 15.01
C ARG A 136 -1.93 -10.11 14.27
N ASN A 137 -2.34 -8.89 13.97
CA ASN A 137 -3.58 -8.62 13.26
C ASN A 137 -3.36 -7.54 12.21
N TRP A 138 -4.21 -7.54 11.19
CA TRP A 138 -4.28 -6.50 10.18
C TRP A 138 -4.57 -5.15 10.84
N THR A 139 -3.81 -4.14 10.47
CA THR A 139 -3.89 -2.79 11.05
C THR A 139 -3.95 -1.79 9.93
N GLN A 140 -4.85 -0.83 10.04
CA GLN A 140 -4.92 0.29 9.12
C GLN A 140 -4.03 1.43 9.60
N VAL A 141 -3.28 2.02 8.67
CA VAL A 141 -2.68 3.35 8.85
C VAL A 141 -3.28 4.29 7.82
N THR A 142 -3.54 5.53 8.23
CA THR A 142 -3.97 6.60 7.34
C THR A 142 -3.03 7.78 7.50
N VAL A 143 -2.43 8.21 6.40
CA VAL A 143 -1.50 9.33 6.35
C VAL A 143 -2.14 10.45 5.51
N PRO A 144 -2.40 11.62 6.11
CA PRO A 144 -2.78 12.79 5.33
C PRO A 144 -1.58 13.26 4.51
N PHE A 145 -1.81 13.66 3.27
CA PHE A 145 -0.82 14.35 2.46
C PHE A 145 -1.48 15.47 1.66
N THR A 146 -0.68 16.49 1.38
CA THR A 146 -1.02 17.61 0.51
C THR A 146 0.01 17.60 -0.61
N PRO A 147 -0.41 17.38 -1.87
CA PRO A 147 0.50 17.38 -3.02
C PRO A 147 1.19 18.73 -3.23
#